data_AF-A0A8T7K962-F1
#
_entry.id   AF-A0A8T7K962-F1
#
_cell.length_a   1.000
_cell.length_b   1.000
_cell.length_c   1.000
_cell.angle_alpha   90.00
_cell.angle_beta   90.00
_cell.angle_gamma   90.00
#
_symmetry.space_group_name_H-M   'P 1'
#
loop_
_entity.id
_entity.type
_entity.pdbx_description
1 polymer ?
#
loop_
_entity_poly.entity_id
_entity_poly.type
_entity_poly.pdbx_seq_one_letter_code
_entity_poly.pdbx_strand_id
1 'polypeptide(L)'
;MKRTTGIVVVLLLATALLPACHGTPSGYTGFMAPAEGQWAEYVLSNNGEEYHQRMECIGQDTVDGKTCTGFEITMSEQEEMIMQIWSDTATGEVVKYVVKMGDQVMCMNVGQSPEPPETETPSEYDPNLPDISYGTYTTPTVKTVNVAKFTTQSEVWVSSQVPFGMVKVIDDNGETTMYLYDFGLTGAHRDISKTEMENCIPMGG
;
A
#
# COMPACT_ATOMS: atom_id res chain seq x y z
N MET A 1 48.51 28.73 -50.77
CA MET A 1 48.52 27.57 -49.84
C MET A 1 47.80 27.97 -48.57
N LYS A 2 46.79 27.19 -48.18
CA LYS A 2 45.88 27.37 -47.04
C LYS A 2 46.62 27.29 -45.71
N ARG A 3 46.22 28.09 -44.70
CA ARG A 3 46.08 27.66 -43.31
C ARG A 3 44.97 28.45 -42.62
N THR A 4 43.86 27.76 -42.37
CA THR A 4 42.72 28.19 -41.55
C THR A 4 42.98 27.69 -40.13
N THR A 5 43.04 28.59 -39.15
CA THR A 5 43.19 28.22 -37.74
C THR A 5 41.80 28.16 -37.12
N GLY A 6 41.27 26.94 -36.97
CA GLY A 6 40.03 26.69 -36.23
C GLY A 6 40.30 26.73 -34.72
N ILE A 7 39.51 27.51 -34.00
CA ILE A 7 39.47 27.49 -32.53
C ILE A 7 38.43 26.45 -32.13
N VAL A 8 38.87 25.37 -31.50
CA VAL A 8 38.02 24.38 -30.83
C VAL A 8 37.78 24.89 -29.41
N VAL A 9 36.56 25.30 -29.11
CA VAL A 9 36.13 25.59 -27.73
C VAL A 9 35.69 24.25 -27.11
N VAL A 10 36.52 23.72 -26.22
CA VAL A 10 36.18 22.55 -25.40
C VAL A 10 35.32 23.02 -24.24
N LEU A 11 34.03 22.66 -24.27
CA LEU A 11 33.08 22.89 -23.20
C LEU A 11 33.31 21.85 -22.10
N LEU A 12 34.05 22.22 -21.04
CA LEU A 12 34.20 21.41 -19.83
C LEU A 12 32.97 21.58 -18.94
N LEU A 13 31.99 20.69 -19.08
CA LEU A 13 30.92 20.54 -18.09
C LEU A 13 31.50 19.80 -16.87
N ALA A 14 31.84 20.54 -15.82
CA ALA A 14 32.11 19.97 -14.51
C ALA A 14 30.77 19.68 -13.82
N THR A 15 30.24 18.47 -14.00
CA THR A 15 29.16 17.95 -13.15
C THR A 15 29.76 17.64 -11.78
N ALA A 16 29.52 18.53 -10.82
CA ALA A 16 29.79 18.26 -9.41
C ALA A 16 28.88 17.11 -8.96
N LEU A 17 29.45 15.90 -8.88
CA LEU A 17 28.89 14.77 -8.14
C LEU A 17 28.91 15.17 -6.66
N LEU A 18 27.79 15.72 -6.18
CA LEU A 18 27.56 15.82 -4.75
C LEU A 18 27.41 14.39 -4.21
N PRO A 19 28.19 13.98 -3.19
CA PRO A 19 27.91 12.75 -2.50
C PRO A 19 26.52 12.89 -1.87
N ALA A 20 25.60 12.01 -2.27
CA ALA A 20 24.34 11.85 -1.55
C ALA A 20 24.69 11.66 -0.07
N CYS A 21 24.25 12.59 0.77
CA CYS A 21 24.31 12.43 2.21
C CYS A 21 23.54 11.15 2.54
N HIS A 22 24.26 10.06 2.78
CA HIS A 22 23.77 8.87 3.45
C HIS A 22 23.50 9.26 4.91
N GLY A 23 22.42 10.00 5.14
CA GLY A 23 21.78 10.00 6.44
C GLY A 23 21.42 8.54 6.70
N THR A 24 21.90 7.98 7.80
CA THR A 24 21.43 6.69 8.30
C THR A 24 19.91 6.70 8.20
N PRO A 25 19.28 5.78 7.43
CA PRO A 25 17.83 5.76 7.30
C PRO A 25 17.25 5.82 8.71
N SER A 26 16.36 6.78 8.95
CA SER A 26 15.58 6.84 10.19
C SER A 26 15.05 5.44 10.45
N GLY A 27 15.39 4.87 11.61
CA GLY A 27 14.98 3.52 11.96
C GLY A 27 13.48 3.33 11.76
N TYR A 28 13.10 2.17 11.25
CA TYR A 28 11.71 1.76 11.14
C TYR A 28 11.09 1.71 12.55
N THR A 29 9.90 2.31 12.71
CA THR A 29 9.21 2.46 14.00
C THR A 29 7.91 1.68 14.07
N GLY A 30 7.67 0.75 13.14
CA GLY A 30 6.39 0.09 12.97
C GLY A 30 5.50 0.74 11.90
N PHE A 31 4.34 0.15 11.70
CA PHE A 31 3.30 0.64 10.79
C PHE A 31 2.69 1.91 11.35
N MET A 32 2.38 2.86 10.46
CA MET A 32 1.61 4.02 10.86
C MET A 32 0.15 3.62 11.09
N ALA A 33 -0.47 4.18 12.14
CA ALA A 33 -1.90 4.01 12.35
C ALA A 33 -2.67 4.54 11.13
N PRO A 34 -3.65 3.79 10.59
CA PRO A 34 -4.46 4.25 9.48
C PRO A 34 -5.21 5.53 9.81
N ALA A 35 -5.24 6.46 8.86
CA ALA A 35 -6.00 7.70 8.97
C ALA A 35 -6.80 7.96 7.69
N GLU A 36 -7.97 8.60 7.85
CA GLU A 36 -8.83 8.98 6.73
C GLU A 36 -8.04 9.75 5.66
N GLY A 37 -8.26 9.40 4.40
CA GLY A 37 -7.58 10.02 3.27
C GLY A 37 -6.31 9.30 2.84
N GLN A 38 -5.75 8.41 3.67
CA GLN A 38 -4.57 7.64 3.32
C GLN A 38 -4.89 6.52 2.34
N TRP A 39 -3.97 6.24 1.44
CA TRP A 39 -4.10 5.16 0.47
C TRP A 39 -2.73 4.61 0.04
N ALA A 40 -2.74 3.36 -0.41
CA ALA A 40 -1.60 2.69 -1.03
C ALA A 40 -2.10 1.85 -2.20
N GLU A 41 -1.33 1.84 -3.28
CA GLU A 41 -1.60 1.03 -4.46
C GLU A 41 -0.47 0.03 -4.63
N TYR A 42 -0.84 -1.22 -4.81
CA TYR A 42 0.07 -2.34 -4.94
C TYR A 42 -0.11 -2.99 -6.30
N VAL A 43 0.98 -3.46 -6.87
CA VAL A 43 0.94 -4.45 -7.93
C VAL A 43 1.17 -5.81 -7.29
N LEU A 44 0.22 -6.70 -7.48
CA LEU A 44 0.31 -8.10 -7.08
C LEU A 44 0.63 -8.94 -8.31
N SER A 45 1.44 -9.97 -8.13
CA SER A 45 1.82 -10.92 -9.18
C SER A 45 1.33 -12.31 -8.79
N ASN A 46 0.57 -12.94 -9.66
CA ASN A 46 0.10 -14.31 -9.50
C ASN A 46 0.26 -15.06 -10.82
N ASN A 47 1.06 -16.14 -10.82
CA ASN A 47 1.36 -16.93 -12.02
C ASN A 47 1.85 -16.13 -13.24
N GLY A 48 2.55 -15.01 -12.99
CA GLY A 48 3.09 -14.14 -14.02
C GLY A 48 2.10 -13.11 -14.59
N GLU A 49 0.87 -13.09 -14.10
CA GLU A 49 -0.09 -12.00 -14.35
C GLU A 49 0.00 -10.98 -13.22
N GLU A 50 0.11 -9.71 -13.60
CA GLU A 50 0.15 -8.59 -12.66
C GLU A 50 -1.18 -7.86 -12.62
N TYR A 51 -1.61 -7.49 -11.42
CA TYR A 51 -2.80 -6.69 -11.22
C TYR A 51 -2.64 -5.63 -10.15
N HIS A 52 -3.40 -4.55 -10.33
CA HIS A 52 -3.39 -3.43 -9.41
C HIS A 52 -4.47 -3.63 -8.34
N GLN A 53 -4.05 -3.44 -7.10
CA GLN A 53 -4.93 -3.36 -5.94
C GLN A 53 -4.69 -2.03 -5.24
N ARG A 54 -5.72 -1.19 -5.20
CA ARG A 54 -5.71 0.07 -4.48
C ARG A 54 -6.43 -0.11 -3.15
N MET A 55 -5.79 0.28 -2.06
CA MET A 55 -6.32 0.22 -0.70
C MET A 55 -6.42 1.63 -0.12
N GLU A 56 -7.56 1.95 0.49
CA GLU A 56 -7.93 3.29 0.90
C GLU A 56 -8.54 3.28 2.30
N CYS A 57 -8.07 4.17 3.19
CA CYS A 57 -8.69 4.38 4.49
C CYS A 57 -9.77 5.46 4.34
N ILE A 58 -11.04 5.05 4.38
CA ILE A 58 -12.20 5.90 4.14
C ILE A 58 -12.76 6.54 5.42
N GLY A 59 -12.01 6.44 6.52
CA GLY A 59 -12.32 7.09 7.80
C GLY A 59 -13.24 6.27 8.69
N GLN A 60 -13.92 6.94 9.61
CA GLN A 60 -14.79 6.30 10.60
C GLN A 60 -16.27 6.53 10.29
N ASP A 61 -17.09 5.53 10.57
CA ASP A 61 -18.56 5.62 10.47
C ASP A 61 -19.21 4.77 11.56
N THR A 62 -20.52 4.95 11.76
CA THR A 62 -21.32 4.07 12.61
C THR A 62 -21.94 2.98 11.74
N VAL A 63 -21.53 1.73 11.94
CA VAL A 63 -22.02 0.55 11.23
C VAL A 63 -22.60 -0.41 12.24
N ASP A 64 -23.87 -0.80 12.05
CA ASP A 64 -24.62 -1.69 12.94
C ASP A 64 -24.53 -1.31 14.43
N GLY A 65 -24.53 0.00 14.70
CA GLY A 65 -24.47 0.58 16.05
C GLY A 65 -23.07 0.68 16.66
N LYS A 66 -22.01 0.32 15.93
CA LYS A 66 -20.61 0.36 16.37
C LYS A 66 -19.83 1.44 15.63
N THR A 67 -18.92 2.13 16.32
CA THR A 67 -17.94 3.03 15.68
C THR A 67 -16.88 2.18 14.99
N CYS A 68 -16.87 2.21 13.66
CA CYS A 68 -15.99 1.39 12.84
C CYS A 68 -15.01 2.24 12.06
N THR A 69 -13.81 1.72 11.82
CA THR A 69 -12.86 2.23 10.82
C THR A 69 -13.10 1.48 9.51
N GLY A 70 -13.22 2.24 8.42
CA GLY A 70 -13.54 1.75 7.10
C GLY A 70 -12.32 1.72 6.18
N PHE A 71 -12.23 0.65 5.41
CA PHE A 71 -11.26 0.50 4.32
C PHE A 71 -11.99 0.17 3.03
N GLU A 72 -11.50 0.69 1.91
CA GLU A 72 -11.90 0.25 0.58
C GLU A 72 -10.72 -0.35 -0.17
N ILE A 73 -10.99 -1.42 -0.90
CA ILE A 73 -10.03 -2.15 -1.72
C ILE A 73 -10.61 -2.28 -3.11
N THR A 74 -9.94 -1.68 -4.10
CA THR A 74 -10.31 -1.72 -5.52
C THR A 74 -9.34 -2.61 -6.27
N MET A 75 -9.86 -3.60 -6.99
CA MET A 75 -9.09 -4.55 -7.81
C MET A 75 -9.45 -4.37 -9.28
N SER A 76 -8.44 -4.22 -10.14
CA SER A 76 -8.60 -3.83 -11.56
C SER A 76 -7.99 -4.86 -12.53
N GLU A 77 -8.52 -6.09 -12.60
CA GLU A 77 -8.04 -7.10 -13.56
C GLU A 77 -8.85 -7.17 -14.86
N GLN A 78 -10.19 -7.19 -14.76
CA GLN A 78 -11.09 -7.34 -15.92
C GLN A 78 -12.40 -6.58 -15.72
N GLU A 79 -13.05 -6.82 -14.58
CA GLU A 79 -14.14 -6.00 -14.06
C GLU A 79 -13.67 -5.41 -12.74
N GLU A 80 -13.93 -4.11 -12.54
CA GLU A 80 -13.60 -3.44 -11.30
C GLU A 80 -14.46 -4.03 -10.17
N MET A 81 -13.78 -4.57 -9.16
CA MET A 81 -14.40 -4.99 -7.92
C MET A 81 -13.94 -4.05 -6.81
N ILE A 82 -14.90 -3.50 -6.08
CA ILE A 82 -14.65 -2.66 -4.91
C ILE A 82 -15.16 -3.40 -3.68
N MET A 83 -14.29 -3.59 -2.71
CA MET A 83 -14.63 -4.17 -1.41
C MET A 83 -14.49 -3.10 -0.34
N GLN A 84 -15.54 -2.92 0.46
CA GLN A 84 -15.53 -2.05 1.63
C GLN A 84 -15.61 -2.90 2.91
N ILE A 85 -14.67 -2.67 3.82
CA ILE A 85 -14.50 -3.43 5.06
C ILE A 85 -14.66 -2.46 6.24
N TRP A 86 -15.51 -2.80 7.20
CA TRP A 86 -15.73 -2.02 8.41
C TRP A 86 -15.37 -2.81 9.64
N SER A 87 -14.36 -2.36 10.38
CA SER A 87 -13.91 -3.00 11.62
C SER A 87 -14.19 -2.13 12.83
N ASP A 88 -14.66 -2.74 13.92
CA ASP A 88 -14.89 -2.09 15.20
C ASP A 88 -13.59 -1.43 15.68
N THR A 89 -13.64 -0.12 15.96
CA THR A 89 -12.43 0.64 16.34
C THR A 89 -11.88 0.21 17.69
N ALA A 90 -12.70 -0.37 18.57
CA ALA A 90 -12.28 -0.78 19.89
C ALA A 90 -11.64 -2.18 19.92
N THR A 91 -12.08 -3.09 19.04
CA THR A 91 -11.65 -4.50 19.06
C THR A 91 -10.88 -4.93 17.82
N GLY A 92 -10.94 -4.17 16.73
CA GLY A 92 -10.42 -4.57 15.42
C GLY A 92 -11.28 -5.62 14.70
N GLU A 93 -12.33 -6.14 15.34
CA GLU A 93 -13.19 -7.17 14.77
C GLU A 93 -14.01 -6.60 13.61
N VAL A 94 -14.09 -7.37 12.52
CA VAL A 94 -14.86 -6.95 11.36
C VAL A 94 -16.36 -7.02 11.65
N VAL A 95 -17.04 -5.91 11.40
CA VAL A 95 -18.48 -5.73 11.58
C VAL A 95 -19.23 -5.96 10.29
N LYS A 96 -18.70 -5.46 9.15
CA LYS A 96 -19.40 -5.52 7.87
C LYS A 96 -18.44 -5.58 6.68
N TYR A 97 -18.81 -6.40 5.70
CA TYR A 97 -18.21 -6.42 4.37
C TYR A 97 -19.25 -6.06 3.33
N VAL A 98 -18.88 -5.20 2.39
CA VAL A 98 -19.69 -4.84 1.25
C VAL A 98 -18.85 -4.97 -0.01
N VAL A 99 -19.39 -5.62 -1.04
CA VAL A 99 -18.74 -5.73 -2.35
C VAL A 99 -19.61 -5.08 -3.40
N LYS A 100 -18.98 -4.29 -4.26
CA LYS A 100 -19.59 -3.68 -5.43
C LYS A 100 -18.93 -4.23 -6.70
N MET A 101 -19.76 -4.75 -7.59
CA MET A 101 -19.38 -5.21 -8.94
C MET A 101 -20.38 -4.62 -9.93
N GLY A 102 -19.92 -3.69 -10.77
CA GLY A 102 -20.79 -2.86 -11.59
C GLY A 102 -21.80 -2.09 -10.72
N ASP A 103 -23.10 -2.20 -11.04
CA ASP A 103 -24.18 -1.54 -10.31
C ASP A 103 -24.70 -2.35 -9.10
N GLN A 104 -24.19 -3.56 -8.85
CA GLN A 104 -24.64 -4.41 -7.76
C GLN A 104 -23.79 -4.21 -6.52
N VAL A 105 -24.44 -3.95 -5.39
CA VAL A 105 -23.81 -3.82 -4.06
C VAL A 105 -24.36 -4.90 -3.15
N MET A 106 -23.48 -5.74 -2.60
CA MET A 106 -23.84 -6.93 -1.84
C MET A 106 -23.16 -6.95 -0.48
N CYS A 107 -23.87 -7.40 0.55
CA CYS A 107 -23.29 -7.65 1.86
C CYS A 107 -22.72 -9.07 1.90
N MET A 108 -21.45 -9.21 2.28
CA MET A 108 -20.83 -10.53 2.49
C MET A 108 -20.90 -10.95 3.96
N ASN A 109 -20.94 -12.26 4.18
CA ASN A 109 -20.79 -12.80 5.52
C ASN A 109 -19.34 -12.61 6.01
N VAL A 110 -19.19 -12.09 7.23
CA VAL A 110 -17.89 -11.82 7.86
C VAL A 110 -16.99 -13.07 7.89
N GLY A 111 -17.57 -14.26 8.11
CA GLY A 111 -16.81 -15.52 8.16
C GLY A 111 -16.32 -16.07 6.80
N GLN A 112 -16.60 -15.39 5.69
CA GLN A 112 -16.22 -15.83 4.33
C GLN A 112 -15.36 -14.80 3.58
N SER A 113 -14.92 -13.75 4.28
CA SER A 113 -14.32 -12.56 3.66
C SER A 113 -12.82 -12.45 4.00
N PRO A 114 -12.00 -11.79 3.16
CA PRO A 114 -10.57 -11.63 3.43
C PRO A 114 -10.32 -10.81 4.69
N GLU A 115 -9.21 -11.05 5.37
CA GLU A 115 -8.83 -10.31 6.57
C GLU A 115 -8.71 -8.80 6.28
N PRO A 116 -9.11 -7.94 7.26
CA PRO A 116 -8.98 -6.51 7.12
C PRO A 116 -7.50 -6.10 7.05
N PRO A 117 -7.18 -4.91 6.51
CA PRO A 117 -5.84 -4.36 6.60
C PRO A 117 -5.37 -4.24 8.05
N GLU A 118 -4.07 -4.46 8.25
CA GLU A 118 -3.44 -4.27 9.55
C GLU A 118 -3.52 -2.81 9.99
N THR A 119 -4.06 -2.60 11.19
CA THR A 119 -4.23 -1.26 11.79
C THR A 119 -3.15 -0.92 12.80
N GLU A 120 -2.37 -1.93 13.21
CA GLU A 120 -1.21 -1.82 14.07
C GLU A 120 -0.02 -2.50 13.39
N THR A 121 1.15 -2.48 14.04
CA THR A 121 2.31 -3.20 13.51
C THR A 121 2.16 -4.69 13.83
N PRO A 122 2.12 -5.58 12.82
CA PRO A 122 2.11 -7.02 13.06
C PRO A 122 3.36 -7.46 13.82
N SER A 123 3.23 -8.47 14.67
CA SER A 123 4.33 -8.92 15.54
C SER A 123 5.55 -9.41 14.76
N GLU A 124 5.35 -9.98 13.57
CA GLU A 124 6.41 -10.40 12.65
C GLU A 124 7.21 -9.23 12.06
N TYR A 125 6.67 -8.01 12.15
CA TYR A 125 7.29 -6.77 11.70
C TYR A 125 7.53 -5.81 12.85
N ASP A 126 7.70 -6.30 14.08
CA ASP A 126 8.02 -5.46 15.24
C ASP A 126 9.41 -4.79 15.04
N PRO A 127 9.53 -3.46 15.19
CA PRO A 127 10.79 -2.74 15.02
C PRO A 127 11.89 -3.13 16.04
N ASN A 128 11.55 -3.86 17.09
CA ASN A 128 12.48 -4.35 18.12
C ASN A 128 13.01 -5.75 17.85
N LEU A 129 12.58 -6.42 16.76
CA LEU A 129 13.12 -7.71 16.38
C LEU A 129 14.63 -7.60 16.07
N PRO A 130 15.42 -8.63 16.39
CA PRO A 130 16.81 -8.69 15.97
C PRO A 130 16.90 -8.85 14.45
N ASP A 131 18.09 -8.58 13.89
CA ASP A 131 18.44 -8.89 12.50
C ASP A 131 17.60 -8.21 11.40
N ILE A 132 17.01 -7.05 11.71
CA ILE A 132 16.34 -6.19 10.72
C ILE A 132 17.40 -5.55 9.80
N SER A 133 17.25 -5.74 8.49
CA SER A 133 18.04 -5.03 7.49
C SER A 133 17.33 -3.77 7.02
N TYR A 134 18.07 -2.71 6.72
CA TYR A 134 17.50 -1.43 6.29
C TYR A 134 17.93 -1.07 4.87
N GLY A 135 17.09 -0.31 4.19
CA GLY A 135 17.40 0.22 2.86
C GLY A 135 16.42 1.29 2.42
N THR A 136 16.37 1.49 1.11
CA THR A 136 15.41 2.38 0.45
C THR A 136 14.67 1.64 -0.64
N TYR A 137 13.43 2.02 -0.88
CA TYR A 137 12.62 1.58 -2.02
C TYR A 137 12.16 2.81 -2.80
N THR A 138 12.25 2.75 -4.13
CA THR A 138 11.72 3.78 -5.02
C THR A 138 10.57 3.19 -5.81
N THR A 139 9.38 3.77 -5.66
CA THR A 139 8.17 3.35 -6.38
C THR A 139 8.32 3.57 -7.89
N PRO A 140 7.55 2.88 -8.73
CA PRO A 140 7.40 3.19 -10.15
C PRO A 140 7.03 4.67 -10.42
N THR A 141 6.28 5.29 -9.50
CA THR A 141 5.92 6.72 -9.52
C THR A 141 7.00 7.66 -8.97
N VAL A 142 8.23 7.17 -8.78
CA VAL A 142 9.43 7.90 -8.33
C VAL A 142 9.42 8.46 -6.90
N LYS A 143 8.53 7.98 -6.03
CA LYS A 143 8.57 8.27 -4.59
C LYS A 143 9.59 7.34 -3.92
N THR A 144 10.45 7.88 -3.06
CA THR A 144 11.44 7.08 -2.32
C THR A 144 11.09 7.03 -0.84
N VAL A 145 11.13 5.84 -0.26
CA VAL A 145 10.89 5.60 1.16
C VAL A 145 12.02 4.78 1.79
N ASN A 146 12.24 5.00 3.09
CA ASN A 146 13.09 4.12 3.90
C ASN A 146 12.34 2.83 4.21
N VAL A 147 13.01 1.68 4.11
CA VAL A 147 12.42 0.37 4.39
C VAL A 147 13.20 -0.40 5.44
N ALA A 148 12.47 -1.15 6.26
CA ALA A 148 12.97 -2.31 6.99
C ALA A 148 12.66 -3.58 6.20
N LYS A 149 13.59 -4.53 6.20
CA LYS A 149 13.51 -5.79 5.50
C LYS A 149 13.58 -6.90 6.53
N PHE A 150 12.54 -7.71 6.55
CA PHE A 150 12.39 -8.88 7.39
C PHE A 150 12.58 -10.10 6.49
N THR A 151 13.66 -10.86 6.75
CA THR A 151 13.96 -12.08 6.01
C THR A 151 13.72 -13.27 6.92
N THR A 152 12.71 -14.06 6.61
CA THR A 152 12.47 -15.36 7.26
C THR A 152 12.55 -16.46 6.21
N GLN A 153 11.42 -17.04 5.80
CA GLN A 153 11.30 -17.91 4.62
C GLN A 153 11.06 -17.10 3.34
N SER A 154 10.37 -15.96 3.48
CA SER A 154 10.18 -14.92 2.48
C SER A 154 10.94 -13.65 2.89
N GLU A 155 11.07 -12.69 1.97
CA GLU A 155 11.59 -11.35 2.27
C GLU A 155 10.46 -10.32 2.16
N VAL A 156 10.12 -9.68 3.29
CA VAL A 156 9.08 -8.66 3.37
C VAL A 156 9.69 -7.31 3.69
N TRP A 157 9.32 -6.29 2.92
CA TRP A 157 9.79 -4.93 3.05
C TRP A 157 8.64 -4.09 3.57
N VAL A 158 8.91 -3.33 4.63
CA VAL A 158 7.92 -2.49 5.28
C VAL A 158 8.48 -1.08 5.54
N SER A 159 7.60 -0.09 5.69
CA SER A 159 7.98 1.29 5.93
C SER A 159 6.99 2.02 6.83
N SER A 160 7.50 2.78 7.79
CA SER A 160 6.71 3.71 8.61
C SER A 160 6.25 4.96 7.84
N GLN A 161 6.63 5.09 6.56
CA GLN A 161 6.30 6.22 5.68
C GLN A 161 5.16 5.91 4.72
N VAL A 162 4.74 4.64 4.65
CA VAL A 162 3.73 4.14 3.71
C VAL A 162 2.49 3.74 4.51
N PRO A 163 1.29 4.19 4.12
CA PRO A 163 0.04 3.70 4.69
C PRO A 163 -0.02 2.18 4.67
N PHE A 164 -0.51 1.57 5.75
CA PHE A 164 -0.60 0.11 5.88
C PHE A 164 0.75 -0.62 5.88
N GLY A 165 1.86 0.11 5.92
CA GLY A 165 3.21 -0.39 6.22
C GLY A 165 3.89 -1.21 5.13
N MET A 166 3.15 -1.87 4.24
CA MET A 166 3.69 -2.80 3.26
C MET A 166 4.37 -2.10 2.08
N VAL A 167 5.52 -2.62 1.64
CA VAL A 167 6.26 -2.06 0.49
C VAL A 167 6.56 -3.11 -0.57
N LYS A 168 7.02 -4.29 -0.18
CA LYS A 168 7.37 -5.35 -1.12
C LYS A 168 7.30 -6.72 -0.45
N VAL A 169 6.86 -7.73 -1.17
CA VAL A 169 6.93 -9.13 -0.74
C VAL A 169 7.66 -9.93 -1.81
N ILE A 170 8.63 -10.72 -1.38
CA ILE A 170 9.37 -11.68 -2.18
C ILE A 170 9.15 -13.05 -1.56
N ASP A 171 8.67 -14.01 -2.34
CA ASP A 171 8.40 -15.37 -1.87
C ASP A 171 9.68 -16.19 -1.59
N ASP A 172 9.50 -17.44 -1.20
CA ASP A 172 10.59 -18.38 -0.90
C ASP A 172 11.41 -18.79 -2.14
N ASN A 173 10.90 -18.55 -3.36
CA ASN A 173 11.58 -18.77 -4.63
C ASN A 173 12.38 -17.55 -5.09
N GLY A 174 12.26 -16.41 -4.39
CA GLY A 174 12.88 -15.15 -4.75
C GLY A 174 12.08 -14.34 -5.77
N GLU A 175 10.83 -14.71 -6.04
CA GLU A 175 9.93 -14.00 -6.94
C GLU A 175 9.18 -12.90 -6.20
N THR A 176 9.06 -11.72 -6.82
CA THR A 176 8.28 -10.62 -6.22
C THR A 176 6.80 -10.87 -6.44
N THR A 177 6.06 -11.13 -5.37
CA THR A 177 4.61 -11.37 -5.41
C THR A 177 3.78 -10.11 -5.16
N MET A 178 4.38 -9.09 -4.54
CA MET A 178 3.74 -7.79 -4.34
C MET A 178 4.79 -6.68 -4.30
N TYR A 179 4.48 -5.52 -4.87
CA TYR A 179 5.25 -4.29 -4.65
C TYR A 179 4.38 -3.04 -4.65
N LEU A 180 4.82 -2.02 -3.92
CA LEU A 180 4.17 -0.73 -3.80
C LEU A 180 4.32 0.07 -5.10
N TYR A 181 3.21 0.33 -5.78
CA TYR A 181 3.15 1.13 -6.99
C TYR A 181 3.14 2.62 -6.69
N ASP A 182 2.24 3.05 -5.80
CA ASP A 182 2.15 4.43 -5.33
C ASP A 182 1.45 4.51 -3.96
N PHE A 183 1.52 5.67 -3.31
CA PHE A 183 0.80 5.92 -2.06
C PHE A 183 0.54 7.39 -1.82
N GLY A 184 -0.41 7.71 -0.95
CA GLY A 184 -0.67 9.07 -0.52
C GLY A 184 -1.19 9.14 0.91
N LEU A 185 -0.89 10.24 1.59
CA LEU A 185 -1.41 10.51 2.93
C LEU A 185 -2.79 11.20 2.90
N THR A 186 -3.23 11.58 1.71
CA THR A 186 -4.51 12.23 1.42
C THR A 186 -4.98 11.78 0.04
N GLY A 187 -6.29 11.88 -0.22
CA GLY A 187 -6.87 11.60 -1.52
C GLY A 187 -7.50 10.22 -1.64
N ALA A 188 -7.66 9.49 -0.53
CA ALA A 188 -8.56 8.35 -0.49
C ALA A 188 -9.98 8.76 -0.93
N HIS A 189 -10.62 7.91 -1.71
CA HIS A 189 -12.02 8.09 -2.09
C HIS A 189 -12.89 6.97 -1.51
N ARG A 190 -14.17 7.29 -1.28
CA ARG A 190 -15.18 6.33 -0.83
C ARG A 190 -16.15 6.07 -1.99
N ASP A 191 -15.95 4.97 -2.69
CA ASP A 191 -16.73 4.55 -3.87
C ASP A 191 -18.03 3.82 -3.51
N ILE A 192 -18.04 3.10 -2.38
CA ILE A 192 -19.28 2.53 -1.82
C ILE A 192 -19.83 3.52 -0.80
N SER A 193 -20.84 4.28 -1.20
CA SER A 193 -21.46 5.27 -0.33
C SER A 193 -22.06 4.62 0.93
N LYS A 194 -22.28 5.44 1.96
CA LYS A 194 -22.97 5.01 3.18
C LYS A 194 -24.34 4.40 2.87
N THR A 195 -25.11 5.02 1.98
CA THR A 195 -26.42 4.52 1.59
C THR A 195 -26.33 3.18 0.87
N GLU A 196 -25.37 2.98 -0.02
CA GLU A 196 -25.14 1.68 -0.67
C GLU A 196 -24.75 0.61 0.36
N MET A 197 -23.85 0.93 1.28
CA MET A 197 -23.43 0.03 2.37
C MET A 197 -24.60 -0.34 3.30
N GLU A 198 -25.47 0.60 3.64
CA GLU A 198 -26.64 0.34 4.49
C GLU A 198 -27.71 -0.50 3.79
N ASN A 199 -27.83 -0.38 2.46
CA ASN A 199 -28.86 -1.05 1.65
C ASN A 199 -28.32 -2.18 0.77
N CYS A 200 -27.11 -2.69 1.05
CA CYS A 200 -26.51 -3.76 0.28
C CYS A 200 -27.38 -5.03 0.28
N ILE A 201 -27.34 -5.79 -0.81
CA ILE A 201 -28.11 -7.01 -0.99
C ILE A 201 -27.42 -8.15 -0.20
N PRO A 202 -28.09 -8.80 0.77
CA PRO A 202 -27.47 -9.91 1.50
C PRO A 202 -27.15 -11.09 0.58
N MET A 203 -25.91 -11.60 0.60
CA MET A 203 -25.60 -12.88 -0.02
C MET A 203 -26.13 -14.03 0.84
N GLY A 204 -27.29 -14.59 0.45
CA GLY A 204 -27.86 -15.80 1.06
C GLY A 204 -29.16 -15.59 1.85
N GLY A 205 -30.16 -14.98 1.21
CA GLY A 205 -31.57 -15.19 1.56
C GLY A 205 -32.18 -16.36 0.78
#